data_AF-A0A1F9I227-F1
#
_entry.id   AF-A0A1F9I227-F1
#
_cell.length_a   1.000
_cell.length_b   1.000
_cell.length_c   1.000
_cell.angle_alpha   90.00
_cell.angle_beta   90.00
_cell.angle_gamma   90.00
#
_symmetry.space_group_name_H-M   'P 1'
#
loop_
_entity.id
_entity.type
_entity.pdbx_description
1 polymer ?
#
loop_
_entity_poly.entity_id
_entity_poly.type
_entity_poly.pdbx_seq_one_letter_code
_entity_poly.pdbx_strand_id
1 'polypeptide(L)' 'MRFYIVALIFIIFEVEIAFVFPVAATFRRWVEGGQGIFAFVEILLFVGILFLGLVYAWAKGDLEWVKKIKS' A
#
# COMPACT_ATOMS: atom_id res chain seq x y z
N MET A 1 -3.60 13.04 -22.01
CA MET A 1 -3.00 11.79 -21.50
C MET A 1 -3.00 11.70 -19.96
N ARG A 2 -4.13 11.93 -19.27
CA ARG A 2 -4.21 11.91 -17.78
C ARG A 2 -4.71 10.58 -17.18
N PHE A 3 -5.31 9.72 -18.00
CA PHE A 3 -5.87 8.43 -17.54
C PHE A 3 -4.81 7.34 -17.32
N TYR A 4 -3.66 7.43 -18.01
CA TYR A 4 -2.57 6.45 -17.84
C TYR A 4 -1.98 6.48 -16.43
N ILE A 5 -1.85 7.66 -15.81
CA ILE A 5 -1.33 7.79 -14.43
C ILE A 5 -2.25 7.06 -13.45
N VAL A 6 -3.57 7.22 -13.61
CA VAL A 6 -4.56 6.52 -12.77
C VAL A 6 -4.47 5.01 -12.96
N ALA A 7 -4.36 4.54 -14.21
CA ALA A 7 -4.19 3.11 -14.51
C ALA A 7 -2.88 2.54 -13.92
N LEU A 8 -1.78 3.30 -14.00
CA LEU A 8 -0.51 2.90 -13.44
C LEU A 8 -0.56 2.81 -11.90
N ILE A 9 -1.17 3.80 -11.23
CA ILE A 9 -1.37 3.78 -9.77
C ILE A 9 -2.25 2.59 -9.36
N PHE A 10 -3.32 2.31 -10.11
CA PHE A 10 -4.20 1.17 -9.84
C PHE A 10 -3.44 -0.17 -9.92
N ILE A 11 -2.63 -0.38 -10.97
CA ILE A 11 -1.83 -1.60 -11.13
C ILE A 11 -0.82 -1.76 -9.98
N ILE A 12 -0.14 -0.67 -9.60
CA ILE A 12 0.81 -0.68 -8.49
C ILE A 12 0.11 -1.08 -7.18
N PHE A 13 -1.07 -0.49 -6.92
CA PHE A 13 -1.87 -0.79 -5.73
C PHE A 13 -2.38 -2.24 -5.71
N GLU A 14 -2.80 -2.79 -6.84
CA GLU A 14 -3.20 -4.21 -6.92
C GLU A 14 -2.02 -5.15 -6.61
N VAL A 15 -0.83 -4.83 -7.12
CA VAL A 15 0.40 -5.58 -6.83
C VAL A 15 0.74 -5.51 -5.34
N GLU A 16 0.64 -4.32 -4.73
CA GLU A 16 0.83 -4.13 -3.29
C GLU A 16 -0.12 -4.99 -2.44
N ILE A 17 -1.40 -5.08 -2.81
CA ILE A 17 -2.37 -5.97 -2.14
C ILE A 17 -1.99 -7.44 -2.33
N ALA A 18 -1.52 -7.84 -3.51
CA ALA A 18 -1.09 -9.21 -3.73
C ALA A 18 0.06 -9.63 -2.80
N PHE A 19 0.93 -8.69 -2.40
CA PHE A 19 2.00 -8.91 -1.41
C PHE A 19 1.49 -9.13 0.02
N VAL A 20 0.24 -8.80 0.34
CA VAL A 20 -0.34 -9.07 1.67
C VAL A 20 -0.39 -10.58 1.96
N PHE A 21 -0.69 -11.41 0.94
CA PHE A 21 -0.78 -12.86 1.09
C PHE A 21 0.54 -13.53 1.54
N PRO A 22 1.67 -13.33 0.84
CA PRO A 22 2.95 -13.92 1.28
C PRO A 22 3.42 -13.34 2.62
N VAL A 23 3.20 -12.05 2.88
CA VAL A 23 3.55 -11.44 4.17
C VAL A 23 2.77 -12.10 5.31
N ALA A 24 1.45 -12.26 5.16
CA ALA A 24 0.61 -12.94 6.15
C ALA A 24 1.03 -14.41 6.37
N ALA A 25 1.39 -15.12 5.30
CA ALA A 25 1.88 -16.49 5.38
C ALA A 25 3.22 -16.60 6.13
N THR A 26 4.14 -15.66 5.89
CA THR A 26 5.45 -15.62 6.56
C THR A 26 5.31 -15.23 8.02
N PHE A 27 4.44 -14.26 8.33
CA PHE A 27 4.10 -13.84 9.68
C PHE A 27 3.63 -15.02 10.53
N ARG A 28 2.67 -15.81 10.02
CA ARG A 28 2.17 -16.99 10.73
C ARG A 28 3.29 -17.99 11.08
N ARG A 29 4.19 -18.26 10.13
CA ARG A 29 5.32 -19.18 10.35
C ARG A 29 6.27 -18.68 11.43
N TRP A 30 6.53 -17.38 11.49
CA TRP A 30 7.46 -16.80 12.48
C TRP A 30 6.86 -16.69 13.87
N VAL A 31 5.56 -16.42 13.97
CA VAL A 31 4.82 -16.46 15.23
C VAL A 31 4.82 -17.88 15.81
N GLU A 32 4.55 -18.89 14.99
CA GLU A 32 4.60 -20.30 15.39
C GLU A 32 6.02 -20.74 15.80
N GLY A 33 7.06 -20.16 15.20
CA GLY A 33 8.48 -20.41 15.52
C GLY A 33 9.03 -19.67 16.75
N GLY A 34 8.18 -18.93 17.49
CA GLY A 34 8.60 -18.18 18.69
C GLY A 34 9.25 -16.82 18.41
N GLN A 35 9.29 -16.37 17.16
CA GLN A 35 9.86 -15.08 16.73
C GLN A 35 8.79 -13.99 16.57
N GLY A 36 7.83 -13.93 17.51
CA GLY A 36 6.67 -13.04 17.40
C GLY A 36 7.01 -11.55 17.32
N ILE A 37 8.05 -11.09 18.03
CA ILE A 37 8.48 -9.67 17.98
C ILE A 37 9.02 -9.30 16.60
N PHE A 38 9.80 -10.18 15.99
CA PHE A 38 10.36 -9.95 14.67
C PHE A 38 9.25 -9.91 13.61
N ALA A 39 8.30 -10.85 13.70
CA ALA A 39 7.11 -10.87 12.86
C ALA A 39 6.26 -9.58 13.02
N PHE A 40 6.13 -9.06 14.25
CA PHE A 40 5.41 -7.82 14.53
C PHE A 40 6.09 -6.59 13.92
N VAL A 41 7.42 -6.48 14.01
CA VAL A 41 8.16 -5.38 13.37
C VAL A 41 7.99 -5.44 11.86
N GLU A 42 8.05 -6.64 11.27
CA GLU A 42 7.95 -6.81 9.82
C GLU A 42 6.57 -6.44 9.28
N ILE A 43 5.48 -6.84 9.95
CA ILE A 43 4.12 -6.43 9.55
C ILE A 43 3.92 -4.92 9.72
N LEU A 44 4.52 -4.32 10.76
CA LEU A 44 4.43 -2.89 11.00
C LEU A 44 5.19 -2.08 9.95
N LEU A 45 6.36 -2.56 9.51
CA LEU A 45 7.09 -1.98 8.39
C LEU A 45 6.33 -2.12 7.07
N PHE A 46 5.76 -3.29 6.79
CA PHE A 46 4.98 -3.53 5.59
C PHE A 46 3.77 -2.59 5.50
N VAL A 47 2.96 -2.52 6.58
CA VAL A 47 1.82 -1.60 6.67
C VAL A 47 2.29 -0.14 6.61
N GLY A 48 3.42 0.19 7.23
CA GLY A 48 4.01 1.53 7.16
C GLY A 48 4.35 1.97 5.73
N ILE A 49 4.93 1.08 4.93
CA ILE A 49 5.25 1.37 3.51
C ILE A 49 3.98 1.60 2.70
N LEU A 50 2.97 0.72 2.85
CA LEU A 50 1.68 0.88 2.17
C LEU A 50 0.98 2.20 2.57
N PHE A 51 1.01 2.53 3.86
CA PHE A 51 0.46 3.77 4.37
C PHE A 51 1.16 5.00 3.79
N LEU A 52 2.50 4.97 3.68
CA LEU A 52 3.26 6.04 3.03
C LEU A 52 2.92 6.16 1.54
N GLY A 53 2.76 5.05 0.83
CA GLY A 53 2.30 5.04 -0.57
C GLY A 53 0.93 5.70 -0.73
N LEU A 54 -0.01 5.38 0.17
CA LEU A 54 -1.35 5.98 0.20
C LEU A 54 -1.30 7.48 0.50
N VAL A 55 -0.53 7.90 1.53
CA VAL A 55 -0.37 9.31 1.89
C VAL A 55 0.25 10.09 0.74
N TYR A 56 1.25 9.53 0.05
CA TYR A 56 1.85 10.15 -1.13
C TYR A 56 0.84 10.33 -2.26
N ALA A 57 0.08 9.28 -2.60
CA ALA A 57 -0.95 9.34 -3.63
C ALA A 57 -2.04 10.37 -3.29
N TRP A 58 -2.43 10.46 -2.03
CA TRP A 58 -3.40 11.45 -1.55
C TRP A 58 -2.87 12.88 -1.62
N ALA A 59 -1.65 13.12 -1.14
CA ALA A 59 -1.00 14.43 -1.19
C ALA A 59 -0.79 14.94 -2.62
N LYS A 60 -0.65 14.04 -3.59
CA LYS A 60 -0.50 14.39 -5.01
C LYS A 60 -1.80 14.86 -5.67
N GLY A 61 -2.95 14.72 -4.99
CA GLY A 61 -4.25 15.13 -5.52
C GLY A 61 -4.76 14.27 -6.68
N ASP A 62 -4.14 13.10 -6.94
CA ASP A 62 -4.55 12.19 -8.02
C ASP A 62 -5.91 11.52 -7.75
N LEU A 63 -6.40 11.60 -6.51
CA LEU A 63 -7.73 11.16 -6.08
C LEU A 63 -8.80 12.27 -6.17
N GLU A 64 -8.43 13.54 -6.42
CA GLU A 64 -9.41 14.63 -6.55
C GLU A 64 -10.08 14.61 -7.92
N TRP A 65 -11.31 14.07 -7.95
CA TRP A 65 -12.12 13.94 -9.16
C TRP A 65 -12.78 15.27 -9.62
N VAL A 66 -12.89 16.28 -8.76
CA VAL A 66 -13.63 17.53 -9.09
C VAL A 66 -12.68 18.72 -9.17
N LYS A 67 -12.19 19.00 -10.39
CA LYS A 67 -11.69 20.33 -10.72
C LYS A 67 -12.86 21.31 -10.60
N LYS A 68 -12.91 22.12 -9.55
CA LYS A 68 -13.73 23.35 -9.57
C LYS A 68 -13.21 24.18 -10.74
N ILE A 69 -14.01 24.25 -11.81
CA ILE A 69 -13.78 25.20 -12.90
C ILE A 69 -13.88 26.58 -12.26
N LYS A 70 -12.74 27.24 -12.04
CA LYS A 70 -12.73 28.66 -11.68
C LYS A 70 -13.15 29.41 -12.94
N SER A 71 -14.38 29.93 -12.91
CA SER A 71 -14.84 30.98 -13.81
C SER A 71 -14.08 32.28 -13.54
#